data_AF-A0A139IU47-F1
#
_entry.id   AF-A0A139IU47-F1
#
_cell.length_a   1.000
_cell.length_b   1.000
_cell.length_c   1.000
_cell.angle_alpha   90.00
_cell.angle_beta   90.00
_cell.angle_gamma   90.00
#
_symmetry.space_group_name_H-M   'P 1'
#
loop_
_entity.id
_entity.type
_entity.pdbx_description
1 polymer ?
#
loop_
_entity_poly.entity_id
_entity_poly.type
_entity_poly.pdbx_seq_one_letter_code
_entity_poly.pdbx_strand_id
1 'polypeptide(L)'
;MSSDPIWGVGGPMFGLAYKKQESAEEEHKKSCKSFGNNDGGRELQVGKWFPRQLTAASQGYHGRSQAGIHGASELGGAYFTVISRSYIDVNDDQGDVIYYPGPESKTQKKGDPVTLCGGSAQLMVNLSTKPVRVFRAGGPLWTFELTRREGQMPLDQLTSIPTEE
;
A
#
# COMPACT_ATOMS: atom_id res chain seq x y z
N MET A 1 -13.90 -24.93 9.92
CA MET A 1 -13.07 -23.74 9.62
C MET A 1 -11.58 -24.01 9.75
N SER A 2 -11.08 -24.69 10.80
CA SER A 2 -9.64 -24.97 10.98
C SER A 2 -8.94 -25.62 9.76
N SER A 3 -9.61 -26.51 9.02
CA SER A 3 -9.08 -27.21 7.84
C SER A 3 -9.44 -26.58 6.48
N ASP A 4 -10.06 -25.39 6.46
CA ASP A 4 -10.41 -24.71 5.22
C ASP A 4 -9.14 -24.28 4.46
N PRO A 5 -9.01 -24.55 3.14
CA PRO A 5 -7.77 -24.27 2.41
C PRO A 5 -7.46 -22.77 2.28
N ILE A 6 -8.45 -21.90 2.46
CA ILE A 6 -8.31 -20.44 2.33
C ILE A 6 -8.28 -19.78 3.71
N TRP A 7 -9.23 -20.14 4.56
CA TRP A 7 -9.50 -19.48 5.85
C TRP A 7 -9.01 -20.28 7.06
N GLY A 8 -8.66 -21.55 6.87
CA GLY A 8 -8.16 -22.43 7.93
C GLY A 8 -6.71 -22.17 8.31
N VAL A 9 -6.22 -22.89 9.32
CA VAL A 9 -4.85 -22.77 9.80
C VAL A 9 -3.89 -23.10 8.66
N GLY A 10 -3.02 -22.15 8.32
CA GLY A 10 -2.08 -22.27 7.18
C GLY A 10 -2.63 -21.76 5.85
N GLY A 11 -3.93 -21.43 5.77
CA GLY A 11 -4.52 -20.79 4.61
C GLY A 11 -4.06 -19.34 4.42
N PRO A 12 -4.05 -18.81 3.18
CA PRO A 12 -3.60 -17.46 2.86
C PRO A 12 -4.42 -16.34 3.51
N MET A 13 -5.64 -16.63 3.98
CA MET A 13 -6.51 -15.68 4.66
C MET A 13 -6.74 -16.02 6.14
N PHE A 14 -5.92 -16.92 6.71
CA PHE A 14 -6.00 -17.30 8.12
C PHE A 14 -5.99 -16.07 9.04
N GLY A 15 -6.90 -16.04 10.02
CA GLY A 15 -7.05 -14.94 10.98
C GLY A 15 -7.81 -13.72 10.45
N LEU A 16 -8.35 -13.80 9.22
CA LEU A 16 -9.25 -12.80 8.67
C LEU A 16 -10.66 -13.38 8.57
N ALA A 17 -11.65 -12.67 9.12
CA ALA A 17 -13.06 -13.02 8.97
C ALA A 17 -13.79 -11.96 8.12
N TYR A 18 -14.66 -12.40 7.22
CA TYR A 18 -15.53 -11.49 6.48
C TYR A 18 -16.68 -11.04 7.40
N LYS A 19 -16.63 -9.80 7.89
CA LYS A 19 -17.73 -9.19 8.66
C LYS A 19 -18.55 -8.32 7.72
N LYS A 20 -19.86 -8.57 7.63
CA LYS A 20 -20.74 -7.98 6.61
C LYS A 20 -20.94 -6.45 6.75
N GLN A 21 -20.56 -5.82 7.86
CA GLN A 21 -20.76 -4.37 8.03
C GLN A 21 -19.93 -3.65 9.10
N GLU A 22 -18.87 -4.27 9.64
CA GLU A 22 -17.94 -3.62 10.57
C GLU A 22 -16.52 -4.04 10.23
N SER A 23 -15.53 -3.18 10.55
CA SER A 23 -14.12 -3.50 10.36
C SER A 23 -13.81 -4.91 10.86
N ALA A 24 -13.22 -5.75 10.00
CA ALA A 24 -12.80 -7.09 10.38
C ALA A 24 -11.92 -7.00 11.65
N GLU A 25 -12.36 -7.63 12.73
CA GLU A 25 -11.56 -7.73 13.94
C GLU A 25 -10.36 -8.63 13.64
N GLU A 26 -9.15 -8.05 13.75
CA GLU A 26 -7.89 -8.78 13.63
C GLU A 26 -7.64 -9.56 14.94
N GLU A 27 -8.43 -10.60 15.20
CA GLU A 27 -8.09 -11.58 16.23
C GLU A 27 -6.69 -12.15 15.87
N HIS A 28 -5.73 -12.01 16.79
CA HIS A 28 -4.31 -12.42 16.65
C HIS A 28 -3.36 -11.44 15.94
N LYS A 29 -3.65 -10.13 15.91
CA LYS A 29 -2.70 -9.14 15.37
C LYS A 29 -1.33 -9.24 16.04
N LYS A 30 -0.35 -9.68 15.27
CA LYS A 30 1.05 -9.77 15.71
C LYS A 30 1.73 -8.40 15.64
N SER A 31 2.69 -8.16 16.53
CA SER A 31 3.52 -6.95 16.48
C SER A 31 4.29 -6.91 15.15
N CYS A 32 4.43 -5.69 14.61
CA CYS A 32 5.17 -5.39 13.38
C CYS A 32 6.36 -4.43 13.62
N LYS A 33 6.66 -4.12 14.88
CA LYS A 33 7.62 -3.08 15.28
C LYS A 33 9.06 -3.60 15.28
N SER A 34 9.62 -3.86 14.11
CA SER A 34 11.03 -4.27 13.95
C SER A 34 11.66 -3.63 12.74
N PHE A 35 12.97 -3.38 12.77
CA PHE A 35 13.76 -3.05 11.58
C PHE A 35 14.44 -4.32 11.05
N GLY A 36 14.73 -4.39 9.74
CA GLY A 36 15.38 -5.55 9.13
C GLY A 36 14.45 -6.75 8.98
N ASN A 37 14.97 -7.95 8.75
CA ASN A 37 14.13 -9.11 8.39
C ASN A 37 13.67 -9.96 9.57
N ASN A 38 14.18 -9.73 10.78
CA ASN A 38 13.90 -10.55 11.95
C ASN A 38 13.33 -9.69 13.10
N ASP A 39 12.26 -10.15 13.74
CA ASP A 39 11.64 -9.49 14.90
C ASP A 39 11.96 -10.15 16.26
N GLY A 40 12.94 -11.06 16.29
CA GLY A 40 13.34 -11.80 17.49
C GLY A 40 12.60 -13.13 17.69
N GLY A 41 11.61 -13.43 16.85
CA GLY A 41 10.95 -14.74 16.84
C GLY A 41 10.50 -15.22 15.46
N ARG A 42 10.54 -14.35 14.44
CA ARG A 42 10.12 -14.66 13.08
C ARG A 42 10.98 -13.92 12.07
N GLU A 43 11.31 -14.61 10.99
CA GLU A 43 12.01 -14.02 9.85
C GLU A 43 11.02 -13.79 8.69
N LEU A 44 11.02 -12.58 8.14
CA LEU A 44 10.39 -12.30 6.86
C LEU A 44 11.36 -12.70 5.75
N GLN A 45 11.05 -13.81 5.09
CA GLN A 45 11.77 -14.25 3.89
C GLN A 45 11.47 -13.31 2.71
N VAL A 46 12.53 -12.93 1.99
CA VAL A 46 12.39 -12.20 0.72
C VAL A 46 11.56 -13.04 -0.24
N GLY A 47 10.61 -12.41 -0.92
CA GLY A 47 9.66 -13.08 -1.82
C GLY A 47 8.40 -13.61 -1.14
N LYS A 48 8.25 -13.48 0.19
CA LYS A 48 6.98 -13.80 0.87
C LYS A 48 5.85 -12.95 0.29
N TRP A 49 4.83 -13.63 -0.22
CA TRP A 49 3.66 -13.02 -0.83
C TRP A 49 2.47 -13.00 0.12
N PHE A 50 1.65 -11.96 0.00
CA PHE A 50 0.38 -11.81 0.72
C PHE A 50 -0.74 -11.48 -0.26
N PRO A 51 -1.92 -12.11 -0.14
CA PRO A 51 -3.05 -11.82 -1.01
C PRO A 51 -3.56 -10.39 -0.86
N ARG A 52 -3.45 -9.82 0.34
CA ARG A 52 -3.84 -8.44 0.67
C ARG A 52 -2.90 -7.85 1.71
N GLN A 53 -2.75 -6.52 1.71
CA GLN A 53 -2.01 -5.81 2.76
C GLN A 53 -2.61 -6.07 4.16
N LEU A 54 -3.92 -6.26 4.26
CA LEU A 54 -4.58 -6.66 5.52
C LEU A 54 -4.08 -8.01 6.05
N THR A 55 -3.76 -8.95 5.17
CA THR A 55 -3.15 -10.24 5.55
C THR A 55 -1.74 -10.02 6.07
N ALA A 56 -0.95 -9.17 5.42
CA ALA A 56 0.37 -8.79 5.95
C ALA A 56 0.24 -8.12 7.33
N ALA A 57 -0.77 -7.26 7.51
CA ALA A 57 -1.00 -6.54 8.76
C ALA A 57 -1.39 -7.44 9.94
N SER A 58 -2.39 -8.31 9.75
CA SER A 58 -2.81 -9.31 10.75
C SER A 58 -1.66 -10.23 11.16
N GLN A 59 -0.82 -10.64 10.19
CA GLN A 59 0.35 -11.48 10.46
C GLN A 59 1.54 -10.71 11.07
N GLY A 60 1.45 -9.38 11.24
CA GLY A 60 2.51 -8.54 11.83
C GLY A 60 3.64 -8.18 10.88
N TYR A 61 3.44 -8.35 9.56
CA TYR A 61 4.37 -7.92 8.53
C TYR A 61 4.04 -6.52 7.97
N HIS A 62 2.99 -5.87 8.46
CA HIS A 62 2.70 -4.45 8.24
C HIS A 62 1.90 -3.91 9.43
N GLY A 63 1.86 -2.60 9.66
CA GLY A 63 1.06 -2.04 10.77
C GLY A 63 -0.25 -1.37 10.38
N ARG A 64 -0.47 -1.20 9.07
CA ARG A 64 -1.64 -0.53 8.47
C ARG A 64 -2.27 -1.41 7.39
N SER A 65 -3.58 -1.40 7.29
CA SER A 65 -4.35 -2.13 6.28
C SER A 65 -4.35 -1.46 4.90
N GLN A 66 -4.10 -0.15 4.84
CA GLN A 66 -4.16 0.64 3.60
C GLN A 66 -2.98 1.60 3.40
N ALA A 67 -2.44 2.20 4.46
CA ALA A 67 -1.38 3.20 4.31
C ALA A 67 -0.10 2.57 3.76
N GLY A 68 0.57 3.27 2.83
CA GLY A 68 1.77 2.78 2.17
C GLY A 68 3.01 2.76 3.06
N ILE A 69 3.08 3.62 4.08
CA ILE A 69 4.23 3.68 5.00
C ILE A 69 3.75 3.38 6.42
N HIS A 70 4.53 2.59 7.17
CA HIS A 70 4.34 2.41 8.60
C HIS A 70 5.66 2.32 9.34
N GLY A 71 5.75 3.02 10.46
CA GLY A 71 6.95 3.15 11.28
C GLY A 71 6.65 3.31 12.75
N ALA A 72 7.70 3.64 13.50
CA ALA A 72 7.64 4.03 14.90
C ALA A 72 6.97 5.41 15.07
N SER A 73 7.30 6.17 16.12
CA SER A 73 7.02 7.62 16.12
C SER A 73 7.66 8.29 14.90
N GLU A 74 7.25 9.52 14.57
CA GLU A 74 7.80 10.24 13.40
C GLU A 74 9.33 10.31 13.40
N LEU A 75 9.93 10.47 14.59
CA LEU A 75 11.38 10.48 14.80
C LEU A 75 12.02 9.09 14.93
N GLY A 76 11.20 8.03 14.98
CA GLY A 76 11.67 6.67 15.20
C GLY A 76 12.01 5.91 13.91
N GLY A 77 11.49 6.36 12.76
CA GLY A 77 11.74 5.78 11.45
C GLY A 77 10.65 4.82 10.96
N ALA A 78 10.63 4.60 9.64
CA ALA A 78 9.77 3.67 8.93
C ALA A 78 10.27 2.22 9.05
N TYR A 79 9.36 1.29 9.36
CA TYR A 79 9.62 -0.14 9.36
C TYR A 79 9.38 -0.75 7.97
N PHE A 80 8.37 -0.24 7.27
CA PHE A 80 7.93 -0.77 5.98
C PHE A 80 7.45 0.34 5.04
N THR A 81 7.57 0.08 3.75
CA THR A 81 6.88 0.80 2.68
C THR A 81 6.22 -0.17 1.70
N VAL A 82 5.15 0.28 1.03
CA VAL A 82 4.40 -0.47 0.04
C VAL A 82 4.41 0.32 -1.27
N ILE A 83 5.00 -0.27 -2.32
CA ILE A 83 4.87 0.22 -3.69
C ILE A 83 3.49 -0.19 -4.18
N SER A 84 2.55 0.75 -4.10
CA SER A 84 1.17 0.56 -4.54
C SER A 84 1.02 0.89 -6.02
N ARG A 85 0.16 0.14 -6.71
CA ARG A 85 -0.29 0.47 -8.07
C ARG A 85 -0.96 1.82 -8.16
N SER A 86 -1.52 2.32 -7.05
CA SER A 86 -2.14 3.64 -6.99
C SER A 86 -1.16 4.76 -7.27
N TYR A 87 0.17 4.54 -7.28
CA TYR A 87 1.22 5.53 -7.56
C TYR A 87 2.10 5.17 -8.77
N ILE A 88 1.66 4.25 -9.64
CA ILE A 88 2.49 3.72 -10.73
C ILE A 88 3.00 4.76 -11.74
N ASP A 89 2.25 5.84 -11.90
CA ASP A 89 2.52 7.00 -12.75
C ASP A 89 3.60 7.93 -12.17
N VAL A 90 3.82 7.87 -10.86
CA VAL A 90 4.75 8.75 -10.14
C VAL A 90 5.82 8.00 -9.34
N ASN A 91 5.82 6.67 -9.43
CA ASN A 91 6.80 5.78 -8.81
C ASN A 91 7.69 5.17 -9.89
N ASP A 92 9.00 5.32 -9.75
CA ASP A 92 9.99 4.69 -10.64
C ASP A 92 10.68 3.54 -9.89
N ASP A 93 10.28 2.30 -10.19
CA ASP A 93 10.84 1.08 -9.61
C ASP A 93 11.78 0.40 -10.63
N GLN A 94 13.09 0.53 -10.40
CA GLN A 94 14.15 -0.02 -11.24
C GLN A 94 14.73 -1.32 -10.66
N GLY A 95 13.95 -2.02 -9.81
CA GLY A 95 14.37 -3.26 -9.17
C GLY A 95 15.22 -3.01 -7.93
N ASP A 96 16.52 -2.82 -8.10
CA ASP A 96 17.44 -2.60 -6.97
C ASP A 96 17.34 -1.17 -6.41
N VAL A 97 16.90 -0.23 -7.26
CA VAL A 97 16.69 1.18 -6.90
C VAL A 97 15.23 1.52 -7.09
N ILE A 98 14.64 2.20 -6.10
CA ILE A 98 13.25 2.66 -6.15
C ILE A 98 13.23 4.15 -5.83
N TYR A 99 12.69 4.96 -6.74
CA TYR A 99 12.32 6.34 -6.48
C TYR A 99 10.90 6.36 -5.95
N TYR A 100 10.78 6.19 -4.63
CA TYR A 100 9.50 6.09 -3.96
C TYR A 100 8.90 7.49 -3.74
N PRO A 101 7.72 7.78 -4.27
CA PRO A 101 7.14 9.10 -4.16
C PRO A 101 6.53 9.32 -2.76
N GLY A 102 6.61 10.56 -2.28
CA GLY A 102 5.97 10.95 -1.03
C GLY A 102 4.43 10.89 -1.11
N PRO A 103 3.76 10.92 0.06
CA PRO A 103 2.34 11.28 0.12
C PRO A 103 2.12 12.59 -0.64
N GLU A 104 1.01 12.72 -1.36
CA GLU A 104 0.64 13.91 -2.17
C GLU A 104 1.38 14.13 -3.50
N SER A 105 2.34 13.28 -3.85
CA SER A 105 3.06 13.34 -5.15
C SER A 105 2.17 13.37 -6.40
N LYS A 106 0.92 12.91 -6.31
CA LYS A 106 -0.05 12.96 -7.40
C LYS A 106 -0.71 14.32 -7.61
N THR A 107 -0.76 15.12 -6.56
CA THR A 107 -1.47 16.41 -6.55
C THR A 107 -0.50 17.58 -6.50
N GLN A 108 0.72 17.36 -6.01
CA GLN A 108 1.77 18.37 -5.96
C GLN A 108 2.33 18.67 -7.35
N LYS A 109 2.54 19.96 -7.61
CA LYS A 109 3.22 20.50 -8.79
C LYS A 109 4.65 20.90 -8.46
N LYS A 110 5.47 21.04 -9.50
CA LYS A 110 6.84 21.54 -9.35
C LYS A 110 6.83 22.93 -8.69
N GLY A 111 7.51 23.06 -7.56
CA GLY A 111 7.60 24.31 -6.79
C GLY A 111 6.66 24.37 -5.58
N ASP A 112 5.74 23.42 -5.45
CA ASP A 112 4.91 23.31 -4.25
C ASP A 112 5.79 22.98 -3.01
N PRO A 113 5.47 23.54 -1.84
CA PRO A 113 6.20 23.24 -0.62
C PRO A 113 5.99 21.77 -0.23
N VAL A 114 7.09 21.06 0.03
CA VAL A 114 7.05 19.69 0.51
C VAL A 114 6.87 19.70 2.03
N THR A 115 5.76 19.16 2.52
CA THR A 115 5.53 18.96 3.96
C THR A 115 5.93 17.54 4.34
N LEU A 116 6.89 17.42 5.28
CA LEU A 116 7.24 16.14 5.89
C LEU A 116 6.29 15.87 7.06
N CYS A 117 5.41 14.88 6.92
CA CYS A 117 4.47 14.50 7.97
C CYS A 117 4.19 12.99 7.95
N GLY A 118 3.89 12.41 9.11
CA GLY A 118 3.56 11.01 9.23
C GLY A 118 4.60 10.09 8.57
N GLY A 119 4.18 9.35 7.53
CA GLY A 119 5.03 8.38 6.84
C GLY A 119 6.24 8.99 6.13
N SER A 120 6.12 10.18 5.52
CA SER A 120 7.26 10.80 4.83
C SER A 120 8.33 11.26 5.82
N ALA A 121 7.94 11.80 6.98
CA ALA A 121 8.85 12.12 8.07
C ALA A 121 9.58 10.86 8.59
N GLN A 122 8.86 9.75 8.74
CA GLN A 122 9.45 8.46 9.13
C GLN A 122 10.50 7.95 8.12
N LEU A 123 10.24 8.05 6.81
CA LEU A 123 11.22 7.63 5.80
C LEU A 123 12.46 8.53 5.80
N MET A 124 12.31 9.84 6.03
CA MET A 124 13.44 10.75 6.13
C MET A 124 14.39 10.37 7.26
N VAL A 125 13.88 9.88 8.39
CA VAL A 125 14.72 9.37 9.49
C VAL A 125 15.56 8.17 9.05
N ASN A 126 15.01 7.27 8.23
CA ASN A 126 15.70 6.06 7.80
C ASN A 126 16.91 6.33 6.91
N LEU A 127 16.93 7.45 6.17
CA LEU A 127 18.07 7.87 5.35
C LEU A 127 19.38 7.89 6.16
N SER A 128 19.30 8.10 7.47
CA SER A 128 20.47 8.18 8.33
C SER A 128 21.11 6.82 8.64
N THR A 129 20.35 5.72 8.81
CA THR A 129 20.89 4.47 9.40
C THR A 129 20.03 3.21 9.33
N LYS A 130 18.73 3.28 8.98
CA LYS A 130 17.80 2.15 9.25
C LYS A 130 17.22 1.53 7.98
N PRO A 131 17.27 0.19 7.81
CA PRO A 131 16.66 -0.46 6.66
C PRO A 131 15.13 -0.36 6.72
N VAL A 132 14.52 -0.27 5.54
CA VAL A 132 13.06 -0.31 5.34
C VAL A 132 12.72 -1.56 4.54
N ARG A 133 11.77 -2.36 5.02
CA ARG A 133 11.25 -3.48 4.21
C ARG A 133 10.30 -2.96 3.14
N VAL A 134 10.45 -3.43 1.92
CA VAL A 134 9.63 -3.01 0.78
C VAL A 134 8.69 -4.13 0.37
N PHE A 135 7.39 -3.84 0.33
CA PHE A 135 6.40 -4.69 -0.34
C PHE A 135 6.03 -4.12 -1.70
N ARG A 136 6.03 -4.96 -2.72
CA ARG A 136 5.57 -4.60 -4.06
C ARG A 136 4.18 -5.15 -4.31
N ALA A 137 3.27 -4.32 -4.79
CA ALA A 137 1.97 -4.79 -5.27
C ALA A 137 2.19 -5.66 -6.53
N GLY A 138 1.97 -6.97 -6.40
CA GLY A 138 2.13 -7.92 -7.50
C GLY A 138 0.92 -8.00 -8.44
N GLY A 139 1.09 -8.78 -9.53
CA GLY A 139 0.04 -9.15 -10.50
C GLY A 139 0.10 -8.37 -11.83
N PRO A 140 -0.55 -8.86 -12.88
CA PRO A 140 -0.64 -8.15 -14.15
C PRO A 140 -1.45 -6.85 -14.02
N LEU A 141 -1.04 -5.84 -14.77
CA LEU A 141 -1.87 -4.68 -15.09
C LEU A 141 -2.67 -5.05 -16.34
N TRP A 142 -3.99 -5.08 -16.22
CA TRP A 142 -4.86 -5.16 -17.39
C TRP A 142 -5.26 -3.72 -17.71
N THR A 143 -4.70 -3.19 -18.80
CA THR A 143 -5.08 -1.88 -19.33
C THR A 143 -5.91 -2.09 -20.59
N PHE A 144 -6.92 -1.25 -20.76
CA PHE A 144 -7.67 -1.16 -22.00
C PHE A 144 -7.44 0.24 -22.58
N GLU A 145 -7.05 0.30 -23.84
CA GLU A 145 -7.11 1.54 -24.60
C GLU A 145 -8.54 1.66 -25.14
N LEU A 146 -9.21 2.78 -24.82
CA LEU A 146 -10.56 3.06 -25.30
C LEU A 146 -10.49 4.25 -26.23
N THR A 147 -10.84 4.03 -27.50
CA THR A 147 -10.99 5.11 -28.47
C THR A 147 -12.46 5.50 -28.58
N ARG A 148 -12.75 6.80 -28.63
CA ARG A 148 -14.10 7.29 -28.90
C ARG A 148 -14.57 6.81 -30.28
N ARG A 149 -15.81 6.32 -30.39
CA ARG A 149 -16.38 5.96 -31.68
C ARG A 149 -16.56 7.20 -32.56
N GLU A 150 -16.27 7.05 -33.84
CA GLU A 150 -16.54 8.06 -34.86
C GLU A 150 -18.04 8.41 -34.90
N GLY A 151 -18.35 9.68 -35.17
CA GLY A 151 -19.74 10.19 -35.23
C GLY A 151 -20.36 10.55 -33.87
N GLN A 152 -19.64 10.40 -32.75
CA GLN A 152 -20.10 10.91 -31.45
C GLN A 152 -19.80 12.42 -31.30
N MET A 153 -20.72 13.16 -30.69
CA MET A 153 -20.61 14.60 -30.42
C MET A 153 -19.30 14.95 -29.68
N PRO A 154 -18.43 15.85 -30.18
CA PRO A 154 -17.17 16.23 -29.53
C PRO A 154 -17.28 16.57 -28.03
N LEU A 155 -16.23 16.26 -27.26
CA LEU A 155 -16.26 16.31 -25.79
C LEU A 155 -16.43 17.75 -25.26
N ASP A 156 -15.86 18.70 -25.99
CA ASP A 156 -15.97 20.14 -25.79
C ASP A 156 -17.38 20.70 -26.06
N GLN A 157 -18.25 19.92 -26.71
CA GLN A 157 -19.65 20.27 -26.96
C GLN A 157 -20.62 19.65 -25.94
N LEU A 158 -20.13 18.84 -25.00
CA LEU A 158 -20.90 18.37 -23.85
C LEU A 158 -20.99 19.46 -22.78
N THR A 159 -21.65 20.58 -23.07
CA THR A 159 -21.88 21.64 -22.08
C THR A 159 -23.32 21.59 -21.55
N SER A 160 -23.39 21.53 -20.21
CA SER A 160 -24.55 21.62 -19.31
C SER A 160 -25.66 20.57 -19.46
N ILE A 161 -25.68 19.61 -18.53
CA ILE A 161 -26.92 18.97 -18.10
C ILE A 161 -27.79 20.10 -17.51
N PRO A 162 -29.00 20.37 -18.01
CA PRO A 162 -29.90 21.28 -17.33
C PRO A 162 -30.25 20.65 -15.98
N THR A 163 -29.90 21.31 -14.88
CA THR A 163 -30.53 21.03 -13.59
C THR A 163 -31.98 21.49 -13.70
N GLU A 164 -32.92 20.56 -13.70
CA GLU A 164 -34.34 20.90 -13.51
C GLU A 164 -34.50 21.53 -12.12
N GLU A 165 -35.11 22.72 -12.08
CA GLU A 165 -35.59 23.37 -10.84
C GLU A 165 -36.85 22.69 -10.32
#